data_AF-A0A519Q5J4-F1
#
_entry.id   AF-A0A519Q5J4-F1
#
_cell.length_a   1.000
_cell.length_b   1.000
_cell.length_c   1.000
_cell.angle_alpha   90.00
_cell.angle_beta   90.00
_cell.angle_gamma   90.00
#
_symmetry.space_group_name_H-M   'P 1'
#
loop_
_entity.id
_entity.type
_entity.pdbx_description
1 polymer ?
#
loop_
_entity_poly.entity_id
_entity_poly.type
_entity_poly.pdbx_seq_one_letter_code
_entity_poly.pdbx_strand_id
1 'polypeptide(L)' 'MPARLRRFLGMIGVLLFLAGYVWAAVWIADRLPDTFWVTLVYYVVAGTAWGVPLVPFLRWADRER' A
#
# COMPACT_ATOMS: atom_id res chain seq x y z
N MET A 1 -20.49 3.39 -14.95
CA MET A 1 -19.78 2.10 -14.84
C MET A 1 -20.55 1.18 -13.90
N PRO A 2 -20.80 -0.09 -14.27
CA PRO A 2 -21.51 -1.03 -13.41
C PRO A 2 -20.79 -1.21 -12.08
N ALA A 3 -21.53 -1.22 -10.97
CA ALA A 3 -21.03 -1.35 -9.60
C ALA A 3 -20.04 -2.52 -9.41
N ARG A 4 -20.33 -3.65 -10.07
CA ARG A 4 -19.46 -4.84 -10.09
C ARG A 4 -18.08 -4.58 -10.69
N LEU A 5 -18.00 -3.87 -11.82
CA LEU A 5 -16.73 -3.56 -12.48
C LEU A 5 -15.91 -2.56 -11.66
N ARG A 6 -16.57 -1.61 -11.00
CA ARG A 6 -15.94 -0.64 -10.11
C ARG A 6 -15.27 -1.31 -8.93
N ARG A 7 -15.96 -2.23 -8.26
CA ARG A 7 -15.39 -3.04 -7.17
C ARG A 7 -14.22 -3.92 -7.63
N PHE A 8 -14.32 -4.53 -8.80
CA PHE A 8 -13.24 -5.35 -9.36
C PHE A 8 -11.97 -4.53 -9.63
N LEU A 9 -12.12 -3.37 -10.27
CA LEU A 9 -11.01 -2.42 -10.49
C LEU A 9 -10.44 -1.89 -9.17
N GLY A 10 -11.29 -1.66 -8.18
CA GLY A 10 -10.86 -1.27 -6.83
C GLY A 10 -9.98 -2.34 -6.18
N MET A 11 -10.39 -3.60 -6.23
CA MET A 11 -9.59 -4.72 -5.72
C MET A 11 -8.26 -4.86 -6.47
N ILE A 12 -8.28 -4.82 -7.81
CA ILE A 12 -7.05 -4.89 -8.60
C ILE A 12 -6.12 -3.72 -8.27
N GLY A 13 -6.67 -2.51 -8.14
CA GLY A 13 -5.90 -1.32 -7.77
C GLY A 13 -5.20 -1.48 -6.42
N VAL A 14 -5.89 -2.02 -5.42
CA VAL A 14 -5.29 -2.32 -4.11
C VAL A 14 -4.18 -3.35 -4.23
N LEU A 15 -4.39 -4.44 -4.99
CA LEU A 15 -3.37 -5.48 -5.16
C LEU A 15 -2.13 -4.96 -5.88
N LEU A 16 -2.31 -4.20 -6.96
CA LEU A 16 -1.20 -3.58 -7.70
C LEU A 16 -0.45 -2.56 -6.84
N PHE A 17 -1.17 -1.74 -6.09
CA PHE A 17 -0.57 -0.81 -5.14
C PHE A 17 0.26 -1.56 -4.10
N LEU A 18 -0.29 -2.60 -3.47
CA LEU A 18 0.39 -3.35 -2.43
C LEU A 18 1.64 -4.05 -2.98
N ALA A 19 1.55 -4.65 -4.17
CA ALA A 19 2.68 -5.26 -4.84
C ALA A 19 3.79 -4.24 -5.15
N GLY A 20 3.43 -3.08 -5.72
CA GLY A 20 4.39 -2.01 -6.01
C GLY A 20 4.98 -1.40 -4.74
N TYR A 21 4.18 -1.26 -3.68
CA TYR A 21 4.61 -0.76 -2.38
C TYR A 21 5.63 -1.70 -1.73
N VAL A 22 5.34 -3.00 -1.67
CA VAL A 22 6.26 -4.00 -1.12
C VAL A 22 7.55 -4.06 -1.92
N TRP A 23 7.45 -4.02 -3.25
CA TRP A 23 8.64 -3.99 -4.10
C TRP A 23 9.52 -2.76 -3.84
N ALA A 24 8.92 -1.56 -3.79
CA ALA A 24 9.64 -0.35 -3.46
C ALA A 24 10.23 -0.39 -2.03
N ALA A 25 9.48 -0.95 -1.08
CA ALA A 25 9.91 -1.07 0.31
C ALA A 25 11.14 -1.98 0.46
N VAL A 26 11.17 -3.12 -0.24
CA VAL A 26 12.35 -4.00 -0.25
C VAL A 26 13.51 -3.32 -0.98
N TRP A 27 13.25 -2.71 -2.13
CA TRP A 27 14.29 -2.04 -2.92
C TRP A 27 14.97 -0.89 -2.18
N ILE A 28 14.22 -0.13 -1.36
CA ILE A 28 14.79 0.91 -0.50
C ILE A 28 15.52 0.28 0.69
N ALA A 29 14.97 -0.79 1.29
CA ALA A 29 15.59 -1.46 2.43
C ALA A 29 17.01 -1.94 2.11
N ASP A 30 17.22 -2.50 0.92
CA ASP A 30 18.53 -2.98 0.43
C ASP A 30 19.58 -1.87 0.29
N ARG A 31 19.16 -0.59 0.29
CA ARG A 31 20.05 0.58 0.18
C ARG A 31 20.31 1.27 1.51
N LEU A 32 19.65 0.83 2.58
CA LEU A 32 19.85 1.43 3.89
C LEU A 32 21.18 0.99 4.49
N PRO A 33 21.86 1.87 5.25
CA PRO A 33 23.04 1.49 6.01
C PRO A 33 22.69 0.41 7.05
N ASP A 34 23.63 -0.49 7.31
CA ASP A 34 23.48 -1.60 8.26
C ASP A 34 23.56 -1.09 9.71
N THR A 35 22.50 -0.39 10.13
CA THR A 35 22.39 0.23 11.45
C THR A 35 21.00 -0.06 12.00
N PHE A 36 20.96 -0.75 13.15
CA PHE A 36 19.72 -1.19 13.78
C PHE A 36 18.64 -0.11 13.87
N TRP A 37 19.01 1.10 14.30
CA TRP A 37 18.06 2.21 14.45
C TRP A 37 17.44 2.66 13.13
N VAL A 38 18.23 2.68 12.05
CA VAL A 38 17.75 3.08 10.72
C VAL A 38 16.76 2.04 10.20
N THR A 39 17.12 0.77 10.30
CA THR A 39 16.28 -0.36 9.91
C THR A 39 14.98 -0.41 10.72
N LEU A 40 15.05 -0.17 12.04
CA LEU A 40 13.89 -0.13 12.92
C LEU A 40 12.92 0.98 12.53
N VAL A 41 13.41 2.22 12.42
CA VAL A 41 12.56 3.38 12.06
C VAL A 41 11.97 3.17 10.67
N TYR A 42 12.77 2.68 9.72
CA TYR A 42 12.32 2.41 8.37
C TYR A 42 11.17 1.41 8.34
N TYR A 43 11.30 0.25 9.00
CA TYR A 43 10.25 -0.76 8.99
C TYR A 43 9.01 -0.35 9.80
N VAL A 44 9.16 0.46 10.85
CA VAL A 44 8.00 1.04 11.56
C VAL A 44 7.21 1.93 10.62
N VAL A 45 7.88 2.85 9.92
CA VAL A 45 7.24 3.78 8.98
C VAL A 45 6.67 3.04 7.78
N ALA A 46 7.45 2.16 7.14
CA ALA A 46 6.97 1.37 6.01
C ALA A 46 5.82 0.42 6.41
N GLY A 47 5.88 -0.15 7.61
CA GLY A 47 4.84 -1.02 8.16
C GLY A 47 3.53 -0.31 8.50
N THR A 48 3.51 1.02 8.67
CA THR A 48 2.28 1.79 8.92
C THR A 48 1.84 2.65 7.73
N ALA A 49 2.76 3.09 6.88
CA ALA A 49 2.46 4.00 5.78
C ALA A 49 1.58 3.36 4.68
N TRP A 50 1.64 2.04 4.49
CA TRP A 50 0.84 1.34 3.48
C TRP A 50 -0.68 1.39 3.73
N GLY A 51 -1.13 1.65 4.96
CA GLY A 51 -2.55 1.76 5.29
C GLY A 51 -3.22 3.04 4.79
N VAL A 52 -2.44 4.12 4.61
CA VAL A 52 -2.96 5.44 4.20
C VAL A 52 -3.65 5.38 2.83
N PRO A 53 -3.09 4.70 1.81
CA PRO A 53 -3.71 4.61 0.49
C PRO A 53 -4.91 3.66 0.42
N LEU A 54 -5.10 2.77 1.41
CA LEU A 54 -6.31 1.91 1.46
C LEU A 54 -7.58 2.71 1.78
N VAL A 55 -7.47 3.75 2.60
CA VAL A 55 -8.63 4.56 3.03
C VAL A 55 -9.42 5.17 1.86
N PRO A 56 -8.81 5.86 0.87
CA PRO A 56 -9.55 6.39 -0.26
C PRO A 56 -10.11 5.28 -1.18
N PHE A 57 -9.38 4.17 -1.36
CA PHE A 57 -9.85 3.04 -2.17
C PHE A 57 -11.09 2.36 -1.58
N LEU A 58 -11.08 2.11 -0.27
CA LEU A 58 -12.22 1.54 0.46
C LEU A 58 -13.41 2.50 0.41
N ARG A 59 -13.20 3.80 0.64
CA ARG A 59 -14.26 4.82 0.54
C ARG A 59 -14.86 4.93 -0.85
N TRP A 60 -14.07 4.75 -1.90
CA TRP A 60 -14.57 4.74 -3.28
C TRP A 60 -15.40 3.48 -3.58
N ALA A 61 -15.00 2.33 -3.04
CA ALA A 61 -15.74 1.08 -3.16
C ALA A 61 -17.06 1.05 -2.35
N ASP A 62 -17.13 1.80 -1.25
CA ASP A 62 -18.31 1.89 -0.37
C ASP A 62 -19.35 2.93 -0.81
N ARG A 63 -19.02 3.82 -1.74
CA ARG A 63 -19.88 4.96 -2.16
C ARG A 63 -21.09 4.56 -3.03
N GLU A 64 -21.57 3.32 -2.92
CA GLU A 64 -22.68 2.75 -3.70
C GLU A 64 -23.78 2.10 -2.82
N ARG A 65 -23.90 2.50 -1.55
CA ARG A 65 -25.15 2.31 -0.81
C ARG A 65 -26.03 3.56 -0.92
#